data_AF-A0A831YHX8-F1
#
_entry.id   AF-A0A831YHX8-F1
#
_cell.length_a   1.000
_cell.length_b   1.000
_cell.length_c   1.000
_cell.angle_alpha   90.00
_cell.angle_beta   90.00
_cell.angle_gamma   90.00
#
_symmetry.space_group_name_H-M   'P 1'
#
loop_
_entity.id
_entity.type
_entity.pdbx_description
1 polymer ?
#
loop_
_entity_poly.entity_id
_entity_poly.type
_entity_poly.pdbx_seq_one_letter_code
_entity_poly.pdbx_strand_id
1 'polypeptide(L)'
;MDRNKIKERLELALRPAEPPRLEEVLEQVSTHGVLRGPVDWVFPGWMLYVEYATQKIAETFQLSEEERNQLLDFRDTLKRLLLETQKQTKAKLASIYKVVVEGTYRIENNKLYSLDGVWVDVKGDFTPHIPIHGISASTRFPDC
;
A
#
# COMPACT_ATOMS: atom_id res chain seq x y z
N MET A 1 -23.33 -4.89 1.58
CA MET A 1 -22.82 -3.64 0.97
C MET A 1 -23.35 -3.58 -0.45
N ASP A 2 -23.80 -2.41 -0.92
CA ASP A 2 -24.31 -2.23 -2.28
C ASP A 2 -23.20 -2.48 -3.32
N ARG A 3 -23.53 -3.19 -4.41
CA ARG A 3 -22.66 -3.42 -5.57
C ARG A 3 -22.11 -2.10 -6.12
N ASN A 4 -22.95 -1.07 -6.18
CA ASN A 4 -22.53 0.25 -6.66
C ASN A 4 -21.44 0.85 -5.77
N LYS A 5 -21.56 0.69 -4.45
CA LYS A 5 -20.55 1.14 -3.47
C LYS A 5 -19.23 0.36 -3.57
N ILE A 6 -19.29 -0.95 -3.86
CA ILE A 6 -18.08 -1.76 -4.14
C ILE A 6 -17.39 -1.25 -5.40
N LYS A 7 -18.16 -1.06 -6.47
CA LYS A 7 -17.66 -0.58 -7.76
C LYS A 7 -16.98 0.78 -7.61
N GLU A 8 -17.64 1.75 -6.98
CA GLU A 8 -17.09 3.09 -6.75
C GLU A 8 -15.77 3.05 -5.97
N ARG A 9 -15.69 2.24 -4.90
CA ARG A 9 -14.46 2.09 -4.11
C ARG A 9 -13.32 1.45 -4.90
N LEU A 10 -13.62 0.50 -5.79
CA LEU A 10 -12.63 -0.08 -6.70
C LEU A 10 -12.17 0.91 -7.77
N GLU A 11 -13.08 1.73 -8.30
CA GLU A 11 -12.75 2.81 -9.24
C GLU A 11 -11.81 3.84 -8.58
N LEU A 12 -12.08 4.22 -7.32
CA LEU A 12 -11.20 5.10 -6.56
C LEU A 12 -9.81 4.48 -6.34
N ALA A 13 -9.74 3.18 -6.03
CA ALA A 13 -8.47 2.49 -5.79
C ALA A 13 -7.63 2.31 -7.07
N LEU A 14 -8.28 2.13 -8.23
CA LEU A 14 -7.65 1.93 -9.54
C LEU A 14 -7.42 3.21 -10.33
N ARG A 15 -7.97 4.34 -9.87
CA ARG A 15 -7.85 5.64 -10.54
C ARG A 15 -6.37 6.00 -10.70
N PRO A 16 -5.92 6.43 -11.90
CA PRO A 16 -4.60 7.01 -12.08
C PRO A 16 -4.41 8.19 -11.13
N ALA A 17 -3.27 8.24 -10.46
CA ALA A 17 -2.91 9.32 -9.56
C ALA A 17 -1.67 10.03 -10.07
N GLU A 18 -1.57 11.33 -9.76
CA GLU A 18 -0.31 12.03 -9.92
C GLU A 18 0.75 11.46 -8.95
N PRO A 19 2.04 11.52 -9.30
CA PRO A 19 3.10 11.11 -8.39
C PRO A 19 2.99 11.86 -7.06
N PRO A 20 3.11 11.17 -5.91
CA PRO A 20 3.02 11.79 -4.61
C PRO A 20 4.18 12.76 -4.37
N ARG A 21 3.91 13.83 -3.61
CA ARG A 21 4.96 14.72 -3.11
C ARG A 21 5.45 14.24 -1.76
N LEU A 22 6.71 14.55 -1.43
CA LEU A 22 7.31 14.10 -0.17
C LEU A 22 6.58 14.71 1.03
N GLU A 23 6.19 15.99 0.93
CA GLU A 23 5.47 16.70 1.98
C GLU A 23 4.12 16.03 2.28
N GLU A 24 3.36 15.67 1.24
CA GLU A 24 2.06 15.00 1.36
C GLU A 24 2.19 13.62 2.01
N VAL A 25 3.24 12.87 1.64
CA VAL A 25 3.54 11.56 2.21
C VAL A 25 3.88 11.69 3.69
N LEU A 26 4.75 12.63 4.05
CA LEU A 26 5.14 12.85 5.44
C LEU A 26 3.98 13.32 6.31
N GLU A 27 3.14 14.22 5.79
CA GLU A 27 1.93 14.68 6.48
C GLU A 27 0.97 13.52 6.75
N GLN A 28 0.69 12.68 5.74
CA GLN A 28 -0.21 11.54 5.91
C GLN A 28 0.34 10.49 6.87
N VAL A 29 1.63 10.14 6.75
CA VAL A 29 2.26 9.18 7.68
C VAL A 29 2.27 9.74 9.10
N SER A 30 2.59 11.02 9.29
CA SER A 30 2.60 11.62 10.63
C SER A 30 1.21 11.71 11.25
N THR A 31 0.18 12.02 10.46
CA THR A 31 -1.18 12.23 10.98
C THR A 31 -1.92 10.92 11.20
N HIS A 32 -1.72 9.93 10.31
CA HIS A 32 -2.53 8.72 10.27
C HIS A 32 -1.74 7.43 10.48
N GLY A 33 -0.40 7.49 10.47
CA GLY A 33 0.47 6.31 10.53
C GLY A 33 0.48 5.46 9.25
N VAL A 34 -0.37 5.78 8.27
CA VAL A 34 -0.56 5.00 7.04
C VAL A 34 -0.89 5.90 5.86
N LEU A 35 -0.42 5.53 4.68
CA LEU A 35 -0.82 6.15 3.41
C LEU A 35 -2.15 5.59 2.93
N ARG A 36 -3.06 6.47 2.50
CA ARG A 36 -4.37 6.10 1.94
C ARG A 36 -4.55 6.75 0.57
N GLY A 37 -5.04 5.98 -0.40
CA GLY A 37 -5.30 6.49 -1.74
C GLY A 37 -5.31 5.39 -2.81
N PRO A 38 -5.29 5.78 -4.09
CA PRO A 38 -5.15 4.86 -5.20
C PRO A 38 -3.84 4.08 -5.13
N VAL A 39 -3.82 2.88 -5.72
CA VAL A 39 -2.62 2.02 -5.79
C VAL A 39 -1.46 2.77 -6.43
N ASP A 40 -1.74 3.55 -7.47
CA ASP A 40 -0.75 4.34 -8.19
C ASP A 40 -0.21 5.55 -7.39
N TRP A 41 -0.79 5.86 -6.23
CA TRP A 41 -0.29 6.89 -5.32
C TRP A 41 0.41 6.27 -4.09
N VAL A 42 -0.23 5.29 -3.45
CA VAL A 42 0.23 4.71 -2.18
C VAL A 42 1.59 4.02 -2.31
N PHE A 43 1.80 3.22 -3.36
CA PHE A 43 3.07 2.50 -3.53
C PHE A 43 4.24 3.46 -3.83
N PRO A 44 4.10 4.43 -4.78
CA PRO A 44 5.08 5.49 -4.93
C PRO A 44 5.32 6.30 -3.65
N GLY A 45 4.28 6.54 -2.85
CA GLY A 45 4.40 7.28 -1.61
C GLY A 45 5.27 6.55 -0.58
N TRP A 46 5.07 5.23 -0.43
CA TRP A 46 5.94 4.42 0.42
C TRP A 46 7.38 4.34 -0.10
N MET A 47 7.59 4.24 -1.42
CA MET A 47 8.94 4.28 -2.00
C MET A 47 9.65 5.60 -1.66
N LEU A 48 8.93 6.73 -1.79
CA LEU A 48 9.44 8.05 -1.47
C LEU A 48 9.75 8.22 0.02
N TYR A 49 8.88 7.69 0.89
CA TYR A 49 9.11 7.67 2.34
C TYR A 49 10.36 6.86 2.71
N VAL A 50 10.54 5.68 2.10
CA VAL A 50 11.71 4.82 2.35
C VAL A 50 13.00 5.52 1.91
N GLU A 51 13.00 6.18 0.75
CA GLU A 51 14.15 6.99 0.30
C GLU A 51 14.49 8.10 1.30
N TYR A 52 13.48 8.86 1.70
CA TYR A 52 13.64 9.93 2.69
C TYR A 52 14.17 9.42 4.02
N ALA A 53 13.59 8.35 4.56
CA ALA A 53 13.98 7.78 5.84
C ALA A 53 15.42 7.26 5.79
N THR A 54 15.80 6.54 4.74
CA THR A 54 17.18 6.08 4.53
C THR A 54 18.15 7.25 4.47
N GLN A 55 17.82 8.32 3.74
CA GLN A 55 18.65 9.52 3.68
C GLN A 55 18.82 10.16 5.06
N LYS A 56 17.73 10.33 5.81
CA LYS A 56 17.76 10.93 7.16
C LYS A 56 18.58 10.11 8.15
N ILE A 57 18.48 8.79 8.08
CA ILE A 57 19.32 7.89 8.88
C ILE A 57 20.79 8.10 8.53
N ALA A 58 21.14 8.08 7.23
CA ALA A 58 22.53 8.27 6.79
C ALA A 58 23.09 9.66 7.14
N GLU A 59 22.25 10.69 7.21
CA GLU A 59 22.64 12.06 7.63
C GLU A 59 22.79 12.20 9.15
N THR A 60 21.99 11.47 9.93
CA THR A 60 21.91 11.64 11.38
C THR A 60 22.93 10.78 12.12
N PHE A 61 23.18 9.56 11.64
CA PHE A 61 24.07 8.60 12.28
C PHE A 61 25.44 8.59 11.61
N GLN A 62 26.50 8.45 12.41
CA GLN A 62 27.85 8.24 11.90
C GLN A 62 28.00 6.79 11.45
N LEU A 63 27.51 6.49 10.25
CA LEU A 63 27.62 5.15 9.66
C LEU A 63 29.02 4.93 9.10
N SER A 64 29.57 3.74 9.32
CA SER A 64 30.69 3.23 8.54
C SER A 64 30.31 3.05 7.07
N GLU A 65 31.29 2.91 6.18
CA GLU A 65 31.02 2.65 4.76
C GLU A 65 30.19 1.37 4.56
N GLU A 66 30.47 0.33 5.35
CA GLU A 66 29.74 -0.94 5.29
C GLU A 66 28.27 -0.77 5.72
N GLU A 67 28.02 -0.13 6.86
CA GLU A 67 26.64 0.13 7.32
C GLU A 67 25.86 1.01 6.33
N ARG A 68 26.54 2.00 5.73
CA ARG A 68 25.93 2.84 4.70
C ARG A 68 25.57 2.05 3.46
N ASN A 69 26.45 1.16 3.00
CA ASN A 69 26.18 0.29 1.86
C ASN A 69 25.01 -0.66 2.13
N GLN A 70 24.97 -1.29 3.31
CA GLN A 70 23.87 -2.16 3.72
C GLN A 70 22.53 -1.40 3.79
N LEU A 71 22.53 -0.18 4.32
CA LEU A 71 21.34 0.66 4.39
C LEU A 71 20.82 1.03 2.98
N LEU A 72 21.72 1.31 2.03
CA LEU A 72 21.36 1.61 0.65
C LEU A 72 20.84 0.36 -0.09
N ASP A 73 21.45 -0.80 0.11
CA ASP A 73 20.98 -2.07 -0.46
C ASP A 73 19.58 -2.45 0.07
N PHE A 74 19.36 -2.26 1.37
CA PHE A 74 18.04 -2.42 1.99
C PHE A 74 16.99 -1.52 1.35
N ARG A 75 17.29 -0.23 1.18
CA ARG A 75 16.40 0.73 0.51
C ARG A 75 16.04 0.27 -0.90
N ASP A 76 17.02 -0.15 -1.68
CA ASP A 76 16.83 -0.54 -3.08
C ASP A 76 16.05 -1.86 -3.20
N THR A 77 16.30 -2.80 -2.29
CA THR A 77 15.55 -4.05 -2.17
C THR A 77 14.09 -3.78 -1.81
N LEU A 78 13.81 -2.93 -0.81
CA LEU A 78 12.45 -2.56 -0.44
C LEU A 78 11.70 -1.86 -1.57
N LYS A 79 12.33 -0.91 -2.26
CA LYS A 79 11.71 -0.24 -3.41
C LYS A 79 11.35 -1.22 -4.52
N ARG A 80 12.24 -2.18 -4.81
CA ARG A 80 11.96 -3.22 -5.81
C ARG A 80 10.77 -4.09 -5.41
N LEU A 81 10.70 -4.48 -4.13
CA LEU A 81 9.58 -5.25 -3.59
C LEU A 81 8.26 -4.46 -3.68
N LEU A 82 8.27 -3.18 -3.33
CA LEU A 82 7.09 -2.30 -3.43
C LEU A 82 6.61 -2.17 -4.87
N LEU A 83 7.53 -2.00 -5.83
CA LEU A 83 7.19 -1.90 -7.26
C LEU A 83 6.54 -3.19 -7.79
N GLU A 84 7.07 -4.35 -7.43
CA GLU A 84 6.50 -5.63 -7.84
C GLU A 84 5.14 -5.87 -7.18
N THR A 85 5.02 -5.54 -5.89
CA THR A 85 3.76 -5.62 -5.15
C THR A 85 2.70 -4.69 -5.75
N GLN A 86 3.07 -3.48 -6.18
CA GLN A 86 2.15 -2.56 -6.87
C GLN A 86 1.53 -3.19 -8.12
N LYS A 87 2.36 -3.80 -8.98
CA LYS A 87 1.89 -4.46 -10.21
C LYS A 87 0.91 -5.58 -9.89
N GLN A 88 1.24 -6.43 -8.92
CA GLN A 88 0.39 -7.54 -8.51
C GLN A 88 -0.93 -7.06 -7.90
N THR A 89 -0.88 -6.06 -7.01
CA THR A 89 -2.08 -5.47 -6.40
C THR A 89 -2.98 -4.84 -7.45
N LYS A 90 -2.42 -4.08 -8.40
CA LYS A 90 -3.19 -3.47 -9.49
C LYS A 90 -3.87 -4.52 -10.37
N ALA A 91 -3.15 -5.58 -10.75
CA ALA A 91 -3.71 -6.68 -11.53
C ALA A 91 -4.85 -7.40 -10.81
N LYS A 92 -4.67 -7.71 -9.51
CA LYS A 92 -5.70 -8.35 -8.68
C LYS A 92 -6.94 -7.47 -8.51
N LEU A 93 -6.77 -6.18 -8.23
CA LEU A 93 -7.88 -5.25 -8.11
C LEU A 93 -8.62 -5.05 -9.44
N ALA A 94 -7.91 -5.04 -10.57
CA ALA A 94 -8.53 -4.98 -11.89
C ALA A 94 -9.35 -6.24 -12.22
N SER A 95 -8.84 -7.43 -11.86
CA SER A 95 -9.58 -8.71 -11.98
C SER A 95 -10.89 -8.66 -11.19
N ILE A 96 -10.82 -8.15 -9.96
CA ILE A 96 -11.98 -7.97 -9.08
C ILE A 96 -12.97 -6.92 -9.65
N TYR A 97 -12.47 -5.79 -10.12
CA TYR A 97 -13.31 -4.76 -10.73
C TYR A 97 -14.08 -5.31 -11.94
N LYS A 98 -13.42 -6.09 -12.80
CA LYS A 98 -14.05 -6.72 -13.96
C LYS A 98 -15.25 -7.58 -13.56
N VAL A 99 -15.09 -8.49 -12.60
CA VAL A 99 -16.20 -9.37 -12.16
C VAL A 99 -17.34 -8.61 -11.50
N VAL A 100 -17.04 -7.50 -10.80
CA VAL A 100 -18.06 -6.61 -10.19
C VAL A 100 -18.87 -5.89 -11.27
N VAL A 101 -18.22 -5.42 -12.33
CA VAL A 101 -18.87 -4.75 -13.46
C VAL A 101 -19.69 -5.74 -14.29
N GLU A 102 -19.17 -6.94 -14.53
CA GLU A 102 -19.85 -8.01 -15.28
C GLU A 102 -20.98 -8.67 -14.48
N GLY A 103 -21.02 -8.49 -13.15
CA GLY A 103 -22.04 -9.08 -12.29
C GLY A 103 -21.84 -10.59 -12.03
N THR A 104 -20.65 -11.11 -12.35
CA THR A 104 -20.27 -12.52 -12.24
C THR A 104 -19.54 -12.84 -10.92
N TYR A 105 -19.56 -11.90 -9.96
CA TYR A 105 -18.87 -12.00 -8.68
C TYR A 105 -19.68 -12.80 -7.64
N ARG A 106 -18.97 -13.52 -6.77
CA ARG A 106 -19.56 -14.24 -5.62
C ARG A 106 -19.16 -13.54 -4.33
N ILE A 107 -20.13 -13.22 -3.47
CA ILE A 107 -19.87 -12.74 -2.11
C ILE A 107 -20.23 -13.85 -1.13
N GLU A 108 -19.26 -14.31 -0.36
CA GLU A 108 -19.47 -15.28 0.73
C GLU A 108 -18.64 -14.91 1.94
N ASN A 109 -19.21 -15.03 3.15
CA ASN A 109 -18.50 -14.78 4.41
C ASN A 109 -17.76 -13.42 4.47
N ASN A 110 -18.38 -12.36 3.94
CA ASN A 110 -17.77 -11.03 3.78
C ASN A 110 -16.52 -11.00 2.88
N LYS A 111 -16.37 -11.95 1.96
CA LYS A 111 -15.30 -11.95 0.96
C LYS A 111 -15.92 -11.85 -0.42
N LEU A 112 -15.41 -10.93 -1.23
CA LEU A 112 -15.74 -10.84 -2.64
C LEU A 112 -14.68 -11.58 -3.44
N TYR A 113 -15.09 -12.61 -4.16
CA TYR A 113 -14.21 -13.48 -4.94
C TYR A 113 -14.21 -13.08 -6.41
N SER A 114 -13.03 -13.12 -7.03
CA SER A 114 -12.85 -13.16 -8.48
C SER A 114 -12.79 -14.59 -9.00
N LEU A 115 -12.86 -14.74 -10.33
CA LEU A 115 -12.90 -16.03 -11.04
C LEU A 115 -11.63 -16.87 -10.86
N ASP A 116 -10.50 -16.23 -10.55
CA ASP A 116 -9.20 -16.83 -10.27
C ASP A 116 -9.01 -17.21 -8.79
N GLY A 117 -10.05 -17.07 -7.95
CA GLY A 117 -10.02 -17.41 -6.52
C GLY A 117 -9.39 -16.34 -5.63
N VAL A 118 -8.95 -15.21 -6.17
CA VAL A 118 -8.52 -14.04 -5.38
C VAL A 118 -9.74 -13.43 -4.71
N TRP A 119 -9.58 -12.88 -3.50
CA TRP A 119 -10.68 -12.26 -2.78
C TRP A 119 -10.27 -10.98 -2.05
N VAL A 120 -11.25 -10.10 -1.82
CA VAL A 120 -11.08 -8.90 -0.97
C VAL A 120 -12.17 -8.90 0.11
N ASP A 121 -11.80 -8.53 1.33
CA ASP A 121 -12.70 -8.43 2.47
C ASP A 121 -13.67 -7.24 2.29
N VAL A 122 -14.98 -7.52 2.31
CA VAL A 122 -16.08 -6.54 2.20
C VAL A 122 -16.71 -6.15 3.54
N LYS A 123 -16.12 -6.54 4.68
CA LYS A 123 -16.65 -6.24 6.02
C LYS A 123 -16.48 -4.76 6.38
N GLY A 124 -17.57 -4.13 6.87
CA GLY A 124 -17.57 -2.76 7.40
C GLY A 124 -17.52 -1.67 6.32
N ASP A 125 -16.91 -0.52 6.64
CA ASP A 125 -16.54 0.48 5.63
C ASP A 125 -15.34 -0.06 4.84
N PHE A 126 -15.62 -0.69 3.69
CA PHE A 126 -14.67 -1.09 2.65
C PHE A 126 -13.78 0.06 2.17
N THR A 127 -12.87 0.48 3.02
CA THR A 127 -11.60 1.05 2.62
C THR A 127 -10.73 -0.17 2.36
N PRO A 128 -10.20 -0.37 1.14
CA PRO A 128 -9.24 -1.43 0.88
C PRO A 128 -8.05 -1.21 1.82
N HIS A 129 -8.00 -1.98 2.90
CA HIS A 129 -6.81 -2.05 3.73
C HIS A 129 -5.87 -2.96 2.95
N ILE A 130 -4.66 -2.49 2.68
CA ILE A 130 -3.56 -3.38 2.30
C ILE A 130 -2.83 -3.68 3.61
N PRO A 131 -3.26 -4.69 4.39
CA PRO A 131 -2.48 -5.09 5.54
C PRO A 131 -1.21 -5.77 5.02
N ILE A 132 -0.06 -5.15 5.26
CA ILE A 132 1.23 -5.79 5.04
C ILE A 132 1.47 -6.73 6.22
N HIS A 133 1.04 -7.97 6.08
CA HIS A 133 1.31 -9.02 7.07
C HIS A 133 2.73 -9.58 6.87
N GLY A 134 3.50 -9.67 7.95
CA GLY A 134 4.88 -10.16 7.94
C GLY A 134 5.97 -9.13 8.26
N ILE A 135 5.61 -7.86 8.49
CA ILE A 135 6.54 -6.79 8.95
C ILE A 135 6.08 -6.19 10.30
N SER A 136 5.26 -6.91 11.07
CA SER A 136 4.89 -6.47 12.42
C SER A 136 5.99 -6.85 13.41
N ALA A 137 7.08 -6.07 13.45
CA ALA A 137 7.61 -5.72 14.75
C ALA A 137 6.67 -4.62 15.27
N SER A 138 5.81 -4.97 16.23
CA SER A 138 5.03 -3.98 16.95
C SER A 138 5.99 -3.15 17.82
N THR A 139 6.57 -2.09 17.27
CA THR A 139 7.32 -1.13 18.07
C THR A 139 6.32 -0.13 18.65
N ARG A 140 5.87 -0.40 19.88
CA ARG A 140 5.29 0.64 20.75
C ARG A 140 6.46 1.45 21.29
N PHE A 141 6.52 2.74 20.98
CA PHE A 141 7.36 3.64 21.75
C PHE A 141 6.66 3.99 23.07
N PRO A 142 7.38 4.01 24.20
CA PRO A 142 6.81 4.41 25.48
C PRO A 142 6.58 5.93 25.48
N ASP A 143 5.34 6.33 25.74
CA ASP A 143 5.02 7.71 26.12
C ASP A 143 5.45 7.93 27.58
N CYS A 144 6.28 8.95 27.78
CA CYS A 144 6.45 9.65 29.05
C CYS A 144 5.60 10.93 29.01
#